data_AF-A0A921KQD8-F1
#
_entry.id   AF-A0A921KQD8-F1
#
_cell.length_a   1.000
_cell.length_b   1.000
_cell.length_c   1.000
_cell.angle_alpha   90.00
_cell.angle_beta   90.00
_cell.angle_gamma   90.00
#
_symmetry.space_group_name_H-M   'P 1'
#
loop_
_entity.id
_entity.type
_entity.pdbx_description
1 polymer ?
#
loop_
_entity_poly.entity_id
_entity_poly.type
_entity_poly.pdbx_seq_one_letter_code
_entity_poly.pdbx_strand_id
1 'polypeptide(L)'
;MTPLPAGLPADSHVHSEFSWDTGGPDSAARGTMRATCARAVEIGLPALFFTEHLDLEDAWFTDLEDFADHERHLVGEDGVVAVPRFDVVGYLEEIDRCRADFPQLRIGTGLEFGQPGLRLDAARAQLDLSVFDRIIGSLHTVPLERPSADGGSADGMDADGESADGEQSADGARSPRPGRRAEPNTLLRRRPALEVIRDYLAEVPAQVAGEGPHEVVTHLDYAVRY
;
A
#
# COMPACT_ATOMS: atom_id res chain seq x y z
N MET A 1 21.79 18.66 30.10
CA MET A 1 21.15 18.47 28.79
C MET A 1 22.23 17.99 27.84
N THR A 2 22.14 16.74 27.39
CA THR A 2 23.01 16.23 26.32
C THR A 2 22.67 17.01 25.05
N PRO A 3 23.63 17.63 24.34
CA PRO A 3 23.32 18.31 23.09
C PRO A 3 22.78 17.27 22.11
N LEU A 4 21.66 17.58 21.45
CA LEU A 4 21.19 16.80 20.29
C LEU A 4 22.34 16.77 19.27
N PRO A 5 22.61 15.63 18.61
CA PRO A 5 23.69 15.54 17.65
C PRO A 5 23.48 16.58 16.54
N ALA A 6 24.55 17.32 16.21
CA ALA A 6 24.54 18.31 15.16
C ALA A 6 24.45 17.61 13.79
N GLY A 7 23.26 17.62 13.18
CA GLY A 7 22.98 17.09 11.84
C GLY A 7 21.48 16.95 11.60
N LEU A 8 21.03 17.09 10.35
CA LEU A 8 19.65 16.74 9.97
C LEU A 8 19.44 15.22 10.17
N PRO A 9 18.22 14.76 10.50
CA PRO A 9 17.92 13.33 10.50
C PRO A 9 17.98 12.76 9.08
N ALA A 10 18.06 11.44 8.98
CA ALA A 10 17.83 10.75 7.71
C ALA A 10 16.39 10.95 7.23
N ASP A 11 16.20 11.09 5.93
CA ASP A 11 14.87 10.92 5.34
C ASP A 11 14.66 9.42 5.06
N SER A 12 13.65 8.83 5.69
CA SER A 12 13.45 7.38 5.71
C SER A 12 12.21 6.93 4.94
N HIS A 13 11.56 7.84 4.20
CA HIS A 13 10.37 7.54 3.42
C HIS A 13 10.29 8.47 2.20
N VAL A 14 10.92 8.08 1.11
CA VAL A 14 10.80 8.74 -0.20
C VAL A 14 10.53 7.72 -1.31
N HIS A 15 10.00 8.21 -2.41
CA HIS A 15 9.69 7.43 -3.61
C HIS A 15 10.51 7.92 -4.79
N SER A 16 10.63 7.07 -5.80
CA SER A 16 11.25 7.39 -7.07
C SER A 16 10.44 6.83 -8.23
N GLU A 17 11.02 6.85 -9.43
CA GLU A 17 10.42 6.27 -10.64
C GLU A 17 10.10 4.78 -10.53
N PHE A 18 10.54 4.09 -9.48
CA PHE A 18 10.23 2.68 -9.25
C PHE A 18 8.93 2.45 -8.46
N SER A 19 8.35 3.49 -7.87
CA SER A 19 7.00 3.42 -7.32
C SER A 19 5.96 3.45 -8.45
N TRP A 20 4.97 2.55 -8.37
CA TRP A 20 4.02 2.30 -9.45
C TRP A 20 3.17 3.53 -9.81
N ASP A 21 2.93 4.41 -8.85
CA ASP A 21 2.16 5.65 -8.94
C ASP A 21 2.90 6.78 -9.69
N THR A 22 4.17 6.58 -10.03
CA THR A 22 4.98 7.56 -10.80
C THR A 22 4.95 7.31 -12.31
N GLY A 23 4.35 6.19 -12.75
CA GLY A 23 4.33 5.75 -14.14
C GLY A 23 5.60 4.99 -14.60
N GLY A 24 6.57 4.80 -13.72
CA GLY A 24 7.71 3.91 -13.95
C GLY A 24 8.96 4.61 -14.55
N PRO A 25 10.09 3.86 -14.67
CA PRO A 25 11.34 4.40 -15.21
C PRO A 25 11.26 4.85 -16.68
N ASP A 26 10.23 4.42 -17.42
CA ASP A 26 9.98 4.80 -18.81
C ASP A 26 9.06 6.00 -18.99
N SER A 27 8.63 6.62 -17.88
CA SER A 27 7.76 7.80 -17.87
C SER A 27 8.55 9.12 -17.68
N ALA A 28 7.82 10.21 -17.46
CA ALA A 28 8.38 11.49 -17.04
C ALA A 28 9.08 11.44 -15.66
N ALA A 29 8.87 10.39 -14.86
CA ALA A 29 9.53 10.18 -13.58
C ALA A 29 11.00 9.74 -13.72
N ARG A 30 11.45 9.33 -14.91
CA ARG A 30 12.83 8.88 -15.13
C ARG A 30 13.87 9.82 -14.50
N GLY A 31 14.74 9.27 -13.67
CA GLY A 31 15.84 9.97 -13.02
C GLY A 31 15.45 10.68 -11.72
N THR A 32 14.23 10.52 -11.22
CA THR A 32 13.81 11.11 -9.94
C THR A 32 14.61 10.56 -8.75
N MET A 33 15.01 9.29 -8.73
CA MET A 33 15.86 8.72 -7.68
C MET A 33 17.16 9.50 -7.57
N ARG A 34 17.83 9.70 -8.71
CA ARG A 34 19.07 10.46 -8.82
C ARG A 34 18.87 11.93 -8.44
N ALA A 35 17.77 12.54 -8.88
CA ALA A 35 17.44 13.93 -8.55
C ALA A 35 17.19 14.12 -7.04
N THR A 36 16.51 13.17 -6.39
CA THR A 36 16.28 13.16 -4.95
C THR A 36 17.60 13.02 -4.18
N CYS A 37 18.51 12.13 -4.63
CA CYS A 37 19.85 12.03 -4.05
C CYS A 37 20.64 13.34 -4.17
N ALA A 38 20.63 13.98 -5.34
CA ALA A 38 21.28 15.27 -5.55
C ALA A 38 20.73 16.35 -4.60
N ARG A 39 19.40 16.39 -4.42
CA ARG A 39 18.75 17.31 -3.49
C ARG A 39 19.11 17.02 -2.04
N ALA A 40 19.13 15.75 -1.64
CA ALA A 40 19.51 15.33 -0.29
C ALA A 40 20.94 15.79 0.07
N VAL A 41 21.89 15.66 -0.87
CA VAL A 41 23.24 16.20 -0.71
C VAL A 41 23.24 17.72 -0.58
N GLU A 42 22.50 18.42 -1.44
CA GLU A 42 22.43 19.90 -1.44
C GLU A 42 21.95 20.46 -0.11
N ILE A 43 20.94 19.82 0.51
CA ILE A 43 20.38 20.26 1.79
C ILE A 43 21.10 19.68 3.01
N GLY A 44 22.09 18.80 2.81
CA GLY A 44 22.91 18.23 3.88
C GLY A 44 22.24 17.09 4.67
N LEU A 45 21.37 16.29 4.04
CA LEU A 45 20.87 15.06 4.66
C LEU A 45 22.02 14.04 4.77
N PRO A 46 22.14 13.33 5.91
CA PRO A 46 23.16 12.31 6.08
C PRO A 46 22.78 10.98 5.40
N ALA A 47 21.48 10.71 5.22
CA ALA A 47 20.98 9.48 4.63
C ALA A 47 19.58 9.65 4.02
N LEU A 48 19.28 8.77 3.06
CA LEU A 48 18.01 8.67 2.34
C LEU A 48 17.63 7.18 2.20
N PHE A 49 16.37 6.81 2.43
CA PHE A 49 15.85 5.48 2.13
C PHE A 49 14.71 5.58 1.13
N PHE A 50 14.87 4.95 -0.03
CA PHE A 50 13.82 4.82 -1.01
C PHE A 50 12.90 3.67 -0.59
N THR A 51 11.69 3.99 -0.14
CA THR A 51 10.67 3.04 0.29
C THR A 51 9.59 2.96 -0.77
N GLU A 52 9.89 2.27 -1.87
CA GLU A 52 9.00 2.24 -3.03
C GLU A 52 7.68 1.52 -2.72
N HIS A 53 6.60 1.93 -3.38
CA HIS A 53 5.29 1.34 -3.16
C HIS A 53 5.25 -0.15 -3.50
N LEU A 54 4.83 -0.98 -2.54
CA LEU A 54 4.46 -2.38 -2.73
C LEU A 54 3.03 -2.60 -2.24
N ASP A 55 2.08 -2.47 -3.15
CA ASP A 55 0.66 -2.69 -2.90
C ASP A 55 0.20 -3.96 -3.60
N LEU A 56 -0.35 -4.90 -2.84
CA LEU A 56 -0.72 -6.24 -3.32
C LEU A 56 -2.18 -6.59 -3.02
N GLU A 57 -3.00 -5.57 -2.83
CA GLU A 57 -4.43 -5.70 -2.59
C GLU A 57 -5.13 -6.19 -3.87
N ASP A 58 -5.66 -7.42 -3.85
CA ASP A 58 -6.31 -8.06 -4.99
C ASP A 58 -7.75 -7.58 -5.25
N ALA A 59 -8.33 -6.84 -4.30
CA ALA A 59 -9.68 -6.31 -4.39
C ALA A 59 -9.71 -4.79 -4.12
N TRP A 60 -8.66 -4.07 -4.51
CA TRP A 60 -8.58 -2.61 -4.39
C TRP A 60 -9.50 -1.97 -5.42
N PHE A 61 -10.60 -1.41 -4.95
CA PHE A 61 -11.55 -0.63 -5.72
C PHE A 61 -11.25 0.88 -5.68
N THR A 62 -11.38 1.54 -6.83
CA THR A 62 -11.29 3.00 -6.96
C THR A 62 -12.28 3.53 -8.01
N ASP A 63 -12.61 4.81 -7.93
CA ASP A 63 -13.15 5.54 -9.08
C ASP A 63 -12.01 6.05 -9.97
N LEU A 64 -12.26 6.13 -11.29
CA LEU A 64 -11.28 6.69 -12.24
C LEU A 64 -10.91 8.15 -11.95
N GLU A 65 -11.78 8.89 -11.27
CA GLU A 65 -11.60 10.29 -10.91
C GLU A 65 -10.63 10.48 -9.73
N ASP A 66 -10.35 9.40 -8.99
CA ASP A 66 -9.42 9.40 -7.85
C ASP A 66 -7.97 9.14 -8.28
N PHE A 67 -7.75 8.75 -9.54
CA PHE A 67 -6.43 8.44 -10.11
C PHE A 67 -5.98 9.56 -11.07
N ALA A 68 -4.69 9.90 -11.03
CA ALA A 68 -4.11 10.85 -11.97
C ALA A 68 -4.08 10.27 -13.39
N ASP A 69 -4.00 11.14 -14.41
CA ASP A 69 -4.11 10.75 -15.81
C ASP A 69 -3.10 9.66 -16.22
N HIS A 70 -1.88 9.69 -15.67
CA HIS A 70 -0.85 8.70 -15.96
C HIS A 70 -1.07 7.35 -15.26
N GLU A 71 -1.97 7.27 -14.28
CA GLU A 71 -2.24 6.06 -13.49
C GLU A 71 -3.55 5.37 -13.91
N ARG A 72 -4.43 6.07 -14.64
CA ARG A 72 -5.75 5.54 -15.06
C ARG A 72 -5.69 4.21 -15.81
N HIS A 73 -4.57 3.91 -16.46
CA HIS A 73 -4.35 2.65 -17.16
C HIS A 73 -4.24 1.44 -16.22
N LEU A 74 -4.05 1.67 -14.91
CA LEU A 74 -4.01 0.66 -13.86
C LEU A 74 -5.40 0.23 -13.38
N VAL A 75 -6.45 0.99 -13.73
CA VAL A 75 -7.82 0.71 -13.27
C VAL A 75 -8.54 -0.13 -14.33
N GLY A 76 -8.93 -1.34 -13.95
CA GLY A 76 -9.74 -2.24 -14.79
C GLY A 76 -11.15 -1.70 -15.03
N GLU A 77 -11.84 -2.26 -16.04
CA GLU A 77 -13.25 -1.88 -16.34
C GLU A 77 -14.21 -2.11 -15.16
N ASP A 78 -13.85 -2.99 -14.23
CA ASP A 78 -14.61 -3.31 -13.01
C ASP A 78 -14.27 -2.42 -11.80
N GLY A 79 -13.41 -1.41 -12.01
CA GLY A 79 -12.93 -0.45 -11.02
C GLY A 79 -11.86 -1.01 -10.09
N VAL A 80 -11.27 -2.18 -10.40
CA VAL A 80 -10.21 -2.79 -9.60
C VAL A 80 -8.85 -2.34 -10.10
N VAL A 81 -7.98 -1.93 -9.17
CA VAL A 81 -6.62 -1.49 -9.45
C VAL A 81 -5.71 -2.72 -9.64
N ALA A 82 -4.93 -2.72 -10.71
CA ALA A 82 -3.90 -3.70 -11.00
C ALA A 82 -2.56 -2.99 -11.18
N VAL A 83 -1.75 -2.96 -10.12
CA VAL A 83 -0.40 -2.38 -10.16
C VAL A 83 0.61 -3.34 -10.81
N PRO A 84 1.62 -2.82 -11.52
CA PRO A 84 2.69 -3.66 -12.07
C PRO A 84 3.50 -4.35 -10.96
N ARG A 85 4.13 -5.47 -11.32
CA ARG A 85 5.11 -6.12 -10.44
C ARG A 85 6.28 -5.16 -10.19
N PHE A 86 6.73 -5.08 -8.94
CA PHE A 86 7.90 -4.27 -8.56
C PHE A 86 9.18 -4.74 -9.29
N ASP A 87 9.82 -3.83 -10.03
CA ASP A 87 11.09 -4.07 -10.72
C ASP A 87 12.27 -3.96 -9.75
N VAL A 88 12.45 -5.00 -8.95
CA VAL A 88 13.54 -5.06 -7.96
C VAL A 88 14.93 -5.02 -8.60
N VAL A 89 15.09 -5.55 -9.82
CA VAL A 89 16.40 -5.59 -10.49
C VAL A 89 16.79 -4.18 -10.95
N GLY A 90 15.91 -3.51 -11.70
CA GLY A 90 16.15 -2.14 -12.13
C GLY A 90 16.33 -1.18 -10.94
N TYR A 91 15.54 -1.36 -9.89
CA TYR A 91 15.64 -0.58 -8.65
C TYR A 91 17.01 -0.70 -7.99
N LEU A 92 17.50 -1.93 -7.77
CA LEU A 92 18.80 -2.15 -7.14
C LEU A 92 19.96 -1.63 -8.00
N GLU A 93 19.86 -1.77 -9.33
CA GLU A 93 20.85 -1.20 -10.24
C GLU A 93 20.91 0.33 -10.18
N GLU A 94 19.76 1.02 -10.08
CA GLU A 94 19.74 2.48 -9.94
C GLU A 94 20.24 2.94 -8.57
N ILE A 95 19.95 2.19 -7.51
CA ILE A 95 20.51 2.43 -6.18
C ILE A 95 22.03 2.37 -6.21
N ASP A 96 22.61 1.36 -6.86
CA ASP A 96 24.07 1.23 -6.97
C ASP A 96 24.69 2.35 -7.79
N ARG A 97 24.02 2.80 -8.88
CA ARG A 97 24.43 4.00 -9.63
C ARG A 97 24.40 5.25 -8.74
N CYS A 98 23.33 5.46 -7.97
CA CYS A 98 23.23 6.61 -7.08
C CYS A 98 24.27 6.57 -5.95
N ARG A 99 24.56 5.40 -5.38
CA ARG A 99 25.64 5.22 -4.39
C ARG A 99 27.01 5.58 -4.95
N ALA A 100 27.27 5.25 -6.22
CA ALA A 100 28.50 5.63 -6.91
C ALA A 100 28.58 7.13 -7.21
N ASP A 101 27.46 7.74 -7.62
CA ASP A 101 27.38 9.18 -7.95
C ASP A 101 27.42 10.08 -6.70
N PHE A 102 26.92 9.61 -5.55
CA PHE A 102 26.79 10.37 -4.31
C PHE A 102 27.42 9.64 -3.10
N PRO A 103 28.73 9.36 -3.11
CA PRO A 103 29.39 8.57 -2.05
C PRO A 103 29.34 9.22 -0.65
N GLN A 104 29.04 10.51 -0.56
CA GLN A 104 28.85 11.24 0.69
C GLN A 104 27.46 11.03 1.34
N LEU A 105 26.49 10.50 0.60
CA LEU A 105 25.13 10.25 1.08
C LEU A 105 24.95 8.76 1.34
N ARG A 106 24.47 8.39 2.53
CA ARG A 106 24.05 7.01 2.77
C ARG A 106 22.69 6.76 2.09
N ILE A 107 22.68 5.92 1.07
CA ILE A 107 21.46 5.56 0.33
C ILE A 107 21.07 4.13 0.70
N GLY A 108 19.90 3.97 1.31
CA GLY A 108 19.32 2.69 1.72
C GLY A 108 18.21 2.22 0.78
N THR A 109 18.05 0.90 0.70
CA THR A 109 16.95 0.26 -0.04
C THR A 109 15.72 0.07 0.85
N GLY A 110 14.53 0.08 0.28
CA GLY A 110 13.34 -0.14 1.06
C GLY A 110 12.04 -0.31 0.28
N LEU A 111 11.00 -0.66 1.03
CA LEU A 111 9.63 -0.79 0.53
C LEU A 111 8.66 -0.10 1.49
N GLU A 112 7.70 0.62 0.91
CA GLU A 112 6.44 0.93 1.56
C GLU A 112 5.44 -0.18 1.27
N PHE A 113 5.28 -1.08 2.24
CA PHE A 113 4.46 -2.27 2.06
C PHE A 113 3.02 -2.00 2.51
N GLY A 114 2.11 -1.97 1.54
CA GLY A 114 0.68 -1.86 1.75
C GLY A 114 0.12 -3.09 2.46
N GLN A 115 -0.40 -2.87 3.67
CA GLN A 115 -1.08 -3.86 4.50
C GLN A 115 -0.29 -5.18 4.70
N PRO A 116 0.93 -5.14 5.26
CA PRO A 116 1.83 -6.29 5.29
C PRO A 116 1.19 -7.55 5.91
N GLY A 117 0.44 -7.39 7.00
CA GLY A 117 -0.22 -8.51 7.68
C GLY A 117 -1.28 -9.24 6.83
N LEU A 118 -1.84 -8.59 5.80
CA LEU A 118 -2.78 -9.21 4.86
C LEU A 118 -2.08 -9.80 3.64
N ARG A 119 -0.91 -9.25 3.27
CA ARG A 119 -0.29 -9.47 1.95
C ARG A 119 1.12 -10.07 2.00
N LEU A 120 1.58 -10.50 3.17
CA LEU A 120 2.93 -11.04 3.37
C LEU A 120 3.28 -12.21 2.45
N ASP A 121 2.38 -13.18 2.31
CA ASP A 121 2.61 -14.35 1.46
C ASP A 121 2.65 -13.97 -0.03
N ALA A 122 1.79 -13.04 -0.45
CA ALA A 122 1.82 -12.50 -1.80
C ALA A 122 3.14 -11.79 -2.10
N ALA A 123 3.69 -11.03 -1.14
CA ALA A 123 5.00 -10.39 -1.29
C ALA A 123 6.13 -11.42 -1.40
N ARG A 124 6.16 -12.42 -0.51
CA ARG A 124 7.19 -13.48 -0.51
C ARG A 124 7.14 -14.35 -1.77
N ALA A 125 5.99 -14.47 -2.42
CA ALA A 125 5.86 -15.19 -3.68
C ALA A 125 6.60 -14.52 -4.84
N GLN A 126 6.91 -13.22 -4.74
CA GLN A 126 7.53 -12.46 -5.84
C GLN A 126 8.82 -11.73 -5.49
N LEU A 127 9.15 -11.52 -4.22
CA LEU A 127 10.31 -10.76 -3.76
C LEU A 127 11.04 -11.48 -2.62
N ASP A 128 12.37 -11.46 -2.67
CA ASP A 128 13.19 -11.72 -1.49
C ASP A 128 13.22 -10.46 -0.63
N LEU A 129 12.42 -10.43 0.44
CA LEU A 129 12.29 -9.27 1.30
C LEU A 129 13.57 -8.96 2.11
N SER A 130 14.55 -9.87 2.14
CA SER A 130 15.80 -9.67 2.88
C SER A 130 16.80 -8.73 2.19
N VAL A 131 16.55 -8.36 0.93
CA VAL A 131 17.42 -7.43 0.16
C VAL A 131 17.18 -5.96 0.49
N PHE A 132 16.12 -5.66 1.24
CA PHE A 132 15.72 -4.30 1.59
C PHE A 132 16.25 -3.91 2.96
N ASP A 133 16.94 -2.76 3.05
CA ASP A 133 17.46 -2.23 4.32
C ASP A 133 16.33 -1.79 5.26
N ARG A 134 15.18 -1.39 4.70
CA ARG A 134 14.03 -0.87 5.46
C ARG A 134 12.70 -1.27 4.83
N ILE A 135 11.80 -1.85 5.62
CA ILE A 135 10.40 -2.03 5.22
C ILE A 135 9.52 -1.29 6.21
N ILE A 136 8.64 -0.45 5.69
CA ILE A 136 7.59 0.25 6.45
C ILE A 136 6.24 -0.32 6.05
N GLY A 137 5.31 -0.34 7.01
CA GLY A 137 3.95 -0.84 6.81
C GLY A 137 2.98 0.31 6.68
N SER A 138 2.17 0.31 5.62
CA SER A 138 1.20 1.38 5.37
C SER A 138 -0.20 0.85 5.20
N LEU A 139 -1.16 1.60 5.73
CA LEU A 139 -2.58 1.38 5.51
C LEU A 139 -3.05 2.30 4.38
N HIS A 140 -3.15 1.77 3.17
CA HIS A 140 -3.66 2.47 1.99
C HIS A 140 -5.14 2.18 1.80
N THR A 141 -5.56 0.92 1.98
CA THR A 141 -6.95 0.53 1.77
C THR A 141 -7.65 0.05 3.04
N VAL A 142 -8.94 0.38 3.16
CA VAL A 142 -9.86 -0.17 4.19
C VAL A 142 -11.11 -0.77 3.53
N PRO A 143 -11.88 -1.64 4.20
CA PRO A 143 -13.07 -2.25 3.63
C PRO A 143 -14.02 -1.19 3.05
N LEU A 144 -14.42 -1.40 1.79
CA LEU A 144 -15.32 -0.52 1.06
C LEU A 144 -16.68 -0.46 1.76
N GLU A 145 -17.17 -1.63 2.17
CA GLU A 145 -18.38 -1.78 2.96
C GLU A 145 -18.00 -1.93 4.43
N ARG A 146 -18.78 -1.31 5.31
CA ARG A 146 -18.63 -1.53 6.75
C ARG A 146 -19.08 -2.95 7.09
N PRO A 147 -18.37 -3.66 7.98
CA PRO A 147 -18.92 -4.87 8.57
C PRO A 147 -20.29 -4.55 9.18
N SER A 148 -21.31 -5.32 8.85
CA SER A 148 -22.64 -5.20 9.45
C SER A 148 -22.50 -5.28 10.97
N ALA A 149 -23.09 -4.32 11.71
CA ALA A 149 -22.99 -4.27 13.18
C ALA A 149 -23.70 -5.47 13.86
N ASP A 150 -24.55 -6.13 13.10
CA ASP A 150 -25.25 -7.36 13.33
C ASP A 150 -24.41 -8.54 12.84
N GLY A 151 -23.58 -9.08 13.73
CA GLY A 151 -23.16 -10.48 13.66
C GLY A 151 -24.36 -11.41 13.88
N GLY A 152 -25.32 -11.37 12.95
CA GLY A 152 -26.60 -12.05 13.04
C GLY A 152 -26.41 -13.54 13.29
N SER A 153 -26.69 -13.95 14.51
CA SER A 153 -27.00 -15.33 14.87
C SER A 153 -28.05 -15.86 13.90
N ALA A 154 -27.72 -16.93 13.19
CA ALA A 154 -28.66 -17.70 12.40
C ALA A 154 -29.61 -18.47 13.34
N ASP A 155 -30.55 -17.77 13.96
CA ASP A 155 -31.69 -18.35 14.65
C ASP A 155 -32.93 -17.52 14.29
N GLY A 156 -33.55 -17.92 13.19
CA GLY A 156 -34.79 -17.38 12.67
C GLY A 156 -35.58 -18.52 12.04
N MET A 157 -36.14 -19.36 12.90
CA MET A 157 -37.12 -20.38 12.55
C MET A 157 -38.38 -19.67 12.05
N ASP A 158 -38.77 -19.87 10.80
CA ASP A 158 -40.17 -19.77 10.38
C ASP A 158 -40.47 -20.91 9.41
N ALA A 159 -41.41 -21.75 9.85
CA ALA A 159 -42.00 -22.82 9.10
C ALA A 159 -42.97 -22.25 8.06
N ASP A 160 -42.94 -22.79 6.83
CA ASP A 160 -44.07 -23.44 6.15
C ASP A 160 -43.74 -23.63 4.65
N GLY A 161 -44.14 -24.80 4.10
CA GLY A 161 -43.80 -25.32 2.75
C GLY A 161 -44.31 -24.47 1.57
N GLU A 162 -43.97 -24.74 0.30
CA GLU A 162 -43.78 -26.00 -0.41
C GLU A 162 -42.80 -25.84 -1.60
N SER A 163 -42.30 -26.99 -2.07
CA SER A 163 -41.30 -27.26 -3.11
C SER A 163 -41.72 -27.00 -4.56
N ALA A 164 -40.74 -26.62 -5.41
CA ALA A 164 -40.62 -27.12 -6.79
C ALA A 164 -39.15 -27.13 -7.25
N ASP A 165 -38.77 -28.23 -7.90
CA ASP A 165 -37.44 -28.74 -8.24
C ASP A 165 -36.60 -27.91 -9.22
N GLY A 166 -35.26 -28.03 -9.15
CA GLY A 166 -34.36 -27.60 -10.23
C GLY A 166 -32.85 -27.53 -9.91
N GLU A 167 -32.18 -28.68 -10.06
CA GLU A 167 -30.74 -28.88 -10.35
C GLU A 167 -29.65 -28.55 -9.31
N GLN A 168 -29.04 -29.65 -8.83
CA GLN A 168 -27.76 -29.73 -8.16
C GLN A 168 -26.62 -29.41 -9.14
N SER A 169 -25.73 -28.50 -8.73
CA SER A 169 -24.33 -28.53 -9.18
C SER A 169 -23.41 -28.50 -7.97
N ALA A 170 -22.38 -29.34 -8.04
CA ALA A 170 -21.56 -29.80 -6.95
C ALA A 170 -20.55 -28.75 -6.46
N ASP A 171 -20.31 -28.83 -5.15
CA ASP A 171 -19.07 -28.54 -4.43
C ASP A 171 -18.13 -27.47 -4.99
N GLY A 172 -18.12 -26.36 -4.27
CA GLY A 172 -17.14 -25.31 -4.38
C GLY A 172 -17.54 -24.27 -3.36
N ALA A 173 -17.17 -24.51 -2.10
CA ALA A 173 -17.26 -23.51 -1.04
C ALA A 173 -16.71 -22.20 -1.60
N ARG A 174 -17.62 -21.30 -1.97
CA ARG A 174 -17.26 -20.00 -2.51
C ARG A 174 -16.72 -19.26 -1.29
N SER A 175 -15.40 -19.31 -1.11
CA SER A 175 -14.73 -18.45 -0.15
C SER A 175 -15.33 -17.06 -0.34
N PRO A 176 -15.90 -16.42 0.69
CA PRO A 176 -16.44 -15.09 0.52
C PRO A 176 -15.34 -14.27 -0.11
N ARG A 177 -15.60 -13.65 -1.26
CA ARG A 177 -14.62 -12.74 -1.83
C ARG A 177 -14.24 -11.80 -0.69
N PRO A 178 -12.95 -11.66 -0.34
CA PRO A 178 -12.58 -10.63 0.62
C PRO A 178 -13.25 -9.34 0.12
N GLY A 179 -14.02 -8.70 1.00
CA GLY A 179 -14.78 -7.52 0.62
C GLY A 179 -13.84 -6.52 -0.04
N ARG A 180 -14.29 -5.88 -1.13
CA ARG A 180 -13.50 -4.85 -1.82
C ARG A 180 -12.96 -3.87 -0.79
N ARG A 181 -11.73 -3.40 -0.99
CA ARG A 181 -11.12 -2.36 -0.16
C ARG A 181 -10.89 -1.12 -1.00
N ALA A 182 -10.86 0.05 -0.40
CA ALA A 182 -10.65 1.30 -1.10
C ALA A 182 -9.81 2.26 -0.27
N GLU A 183 -9.14 3.18 -0.95
CA GLU A 183 -8.42 4.28 -0.33
C GLU A 183 -9.39 5.32 0.30
N PRO A 184 -8.92 6.13 1.27
CA PRO A 184 -9.76 7.14 1.90
C PRO A 184 -10.38 8.15 0.92
N ASN A 185 -9.70 8.59 -0.14
CA ASN A 185 -10.28 9.45 -1.19
C ASN A 185 -11.60 8.90 -1.77
N THR A 186 -11.60 7.65 -2.23
CA THR A 186 -12.76 6.97 -2.80
C THR A 186 -13.87 6.85 -1.76
N LEU A 187 -13.51 6.58 -0.50
CA LEU A 187 -14.47 6.42 0.59
C LEU A 187 -15.09 7.74 1.03
N LEU A 188 -14.33 8.84 1.02
CA LEU A 188 -14.78 10.18 1.42
C LEU A 188 -15.84 10.75 0.46
N ARG A 189 -15.89 10.27 -0.79
CA ARG A 189 -16.98 10.60 -1.73
C ARG A 189 -18.29 9.87 -1.45
N ARG A 190 -18.24 8.77 -0.68
CA ARG A 190 -19.36 7.85 -0.45
C ARG A 190 -19.92 7.89 0.97
N ARG A 191 -19.07 8.24 1.95
CA ARG A 191 -19.37 8.13 3.37
C ARG A 191 -19.00 9.43 4.11
N PRO A 192 -19.64 9.73 5.25
CA PRO A 192 -19.24 10.85 6.09
C PRO A 192 -17.76 10.76 6.50
N ALA A 193 -17.03 11.88 6.45
CA ALA A 193 -15.59 11.89 6.72
C ALA A 193 -15.22 11.32 8.10
N LEU A 194 -16.00 11.63 9.13
CA LEU A 194 -15.77 11.09 10.48
C LEU A 194 -15.89 9.56 10.53
N GLU A 195 -16.74 8.95 9.70
CA GLU A 195 -16.84 7.49 9.61
C GLU A 195 -15.63 6.90 8.91
N VAL A 196 -15.19 7.48 7.79
CA VAL A 196 -13.99 7.02 7.07
C VAL A 196 -12.75 7.08 7.96
N ILE A 197 -12.53 8.20 8.66
CA ILE A 197 -11.39 8.38 9.56
C ILE A 197 -11.47 7.39 10.73
N ARG A 198 -12.67 7.15 11.28
CA ARG A 198 -12.85 6.18 12.37
C ARG A 198 -12.54 4.75 11.91
N ASP A 199 -13.07 4.34 10.76
CA ASP A 199 -12.83 3.02 10.19
C ASP A 199 -11.35 2.82 9.83
N TYR A 200 -10.70 3.86 9.30
CA TYR A 200 -9.25 3.88 9.05
C TYR A 200 -8.44 3.65 10.33
N LEU A 201 -8.69 4.45 11.36
CA LEU A 201 -7.98 4.31 12.64
C LEU A 201 -8.29 2.98 13.35
N ALA A 202 -9.43 2.36 13.08
CA ALA A 202 -9.78 1.06 13.64
C ALA A 202 -8.96 -0.10 13.04
N GLU A 203 -8.43 0.06 11.83
CA GLU A 203 -7.55 -0.93 11.16
C GLU A 203 -6.08 -0.79 11.59
N VAL A 204 -5.66 0.38 12.07
CA VAL A 204 -4.27 0.65 12.49
C VAL A 204 -3.74 -0.36 13.54
N PRO A 205 -4.48 -0.71 14.62
CA PRO A 205 -4.00 -1.70 15.58
C PRO A 205 -3.70 -3.06 14.95
N ALA A 206 -4.50 -3.49 13.96
CA ALA A 206 -4.27 -4.74 13.25
C ALA A 206 -3.01 -4.67 12.37
N GLN A 207 -2.71 -3.51 11.76
CA GLN A 207 -1.44 -3.30 11.06
C GLN A 207 -0.22 -3.31 11.99
N VAL A 208 -0.34 -2.69 13.17
CA VAL A 208 0.73 -2.66 14.16
C VAL A 208 0.99 -4.04 14.75
N ALA A 209 -0.06 -4.81 15.02
CA ALA A 209 0.05 -6.16 15.58
C ALA A 209 0.30 -7.25 14.52
N GLY A 210 0.12 -6.92 13.23
CA GLY A 210 0.25 -7.85 12.12
C GLY A 210 1.67 -8.37 11.98
N GLU A 211 1.81 -9.66 11.71
CA GLU A 211 3.10 -10.25 11.38
C GLU A 211 3.59 -9.70 10.04
N GLY A 212 4.86 -9.31 9.98
CA GLY A 212 5.46 -8.76 8.77
C GLY A 212 6.89 -8.31 9.00
N PRO A 213 7.64 -8.01 7.94
CA PRO A 213 9.00 -7.50 8.04
C PRO A 213 9.03 -5.99 8.32
N HIS A 214 7.88 -5.33 8.43
CA HIS A 214 7.80 -3.89 8.65
C HIS A 214 8.24 -3.51 10.06
N GLU A 215 9.09 -2.48 10.15
CA GLU A 215 9.62 -2.00 11.43
C GLU A 215 8.77 -0.87 12.04
N VAL A 216 8.06 -0.14 11.18
CA VAL A 216 7.31 1.06 11.50
C VAL A 216 6.00 1.03 10.72
N VAL A 217 4.90 1.42 11.36
CA VAL A 217 3.65 1.73 10.66
C VAL A 217 3.61 3.22 10.38
N THR A 218 3.45 3.58 9.11
CA THR A 218 3.64 4.95 8.60
C THR A 218 2.33 5.71 8.42
N HIS A 219 2.47 7.04 8.34
CA HIS A 219 1.44 8.04 8.05
C HIS A 219 0.03 7.71 8.54
N LEU A 220 -0.13 7.58 9.86
CA LEU A 220 -1.43 7.33 10.50
C LEU A 220 -2.49 8.43 10.22
N ASP A 221 -2.06 9.55 9.63
CA ASP A 221 -2.88 10.66 9.16
C ASP A 221 -3.29 10.55 7.67
N TYR A 222 -2.98 9.45 6.97
CA TYR A 222 -3.25 9.29 5.54
C TYR A 222 -4.71 9.60 5.16
N ALA A 223 -5.67 9.19 5.99
CA ALA A 223 -7.10 9.44 5.75
C ALA A 223 -7.54 10.92 5.76
N VAL A 224 -6.69 11.87 6.19
CA VAL A 224 -7.01 13.30 6.23
C VAL A 224 -6.31 14.12 5.14
N ARG A 225 -5.74 13.46 4.12
CA ARG A 225 -5.01 14.12 3.03
C ARG A 225 -5.88 14.60 1.85
N TYR A 226 -7.19 14.36 1.89
CA TYR A 226 -8.12 14.56 0.78
C TYR A 226 -9.25 15.55 1.10
#